data_AF-C6CL00-F1
#
_entry.id   AF-C6CL00-F1
#
_cell.length_a   1.000
_cell.length_b   1.000
_cell.length_c   1.000
_cell.angle_alpha   90.00
_cell.angle_beta   90.00
_cell.angle_gamma   90.00
#
_symmetry.space_group_name_H-M   'P 1'
#
loop_
_entity.id
_entity.type
_entity.pdbx_description
1 polymer ?
#
loop_
_entity_poly.entity_id
_entity_poly.type
_entity_poly.pdbx_seq_one_letter_code
_entity_poly.pdbx_strand_id
1 'polypeptide(L)'
;MKTNIAAIALLLLTSSFSGAVLASQYPCRSPEWNNWIESLVNTREQLGNVDIGSPVWQQAVESQLPASSWPSRNSVLWCAAVEQKIAALKK
;
A
#
# COMPACT_ATOMS: atom_id res chain seq x y z
N MET A 1 -27.87 41.30 -30.48
CA MET A 1 -27.99 39.84 -30.26
C MET A 1 -26.98 39.17 -31.18
N LYS A 2 -26.16 38.18 -30.83
CA LYS A 2 -26.10 37.25 -29.71
C LYS A 2 -24.63 36.79 -29.60
N THR A 3 -24.17 36.59 -28.36
CA THR A 3 -22.80 36.24 -27.95
C THR A 3 -22.32 34.88 -28.46
N ASN A 4 -21.07 34.80 -28.93
CA ASN A 4 -20.37 33.53 -29.16
C ASN A 4 -19.55 33.17 -27.92
N ILE A 5 -20.02 32.18 -27.16
CA ILE A 5 -19.31 31.57 -26.04
C ILE A 5 -18.85 30.19 -26.49
N ALA A 6 -17.55 29.92 -26.37
CA ALA A 6 -17.02 28.85 -25.51
C ALA A 6 -15.57 28.53 -25.93
N ALA A 7 -14.62 29.09 -25.20
CA ALA A 7 -13.27 28.56 -25.12
C ALA A 7 -13.31 27.27 -24.29
N ILE A 8 -12.90 26.15 -24.87
CA ILE A 8 -12.70 24.89 -24.14
C ILE A 8 -11.23 24.83 -23.73
N ALA A 9 -10.92 25.37 -22.56
CA ALA A 9 -9.67 25.11 -21.88
C ALA A 9 -9.75 23.72 -21.25
N LEU A 10 -9.11 22.72 -21.86
CA LEU A 10 -9.01 21.39 -21.28
C LEU A 10 -7.87 21.39 -20.24
N LEU A 11 -8.23 21.70 -19.01
CA LEU A 11 -7.45 21.43 -17.81
C LEU A 11 -7.45 19.92 -17.54
N LEU A 12 -6.29 19.28 -17.67
CA LEU A 12 -5.97 18.09 -16.86
C LEU A 12 -4.54 18.20 -16.35
N LEU A 13 -4.42 19.04 -15.31
CA LEU A 13 -3.43 18.87 -14.26
C LEU A 13 -3.73 17.54 -13.54
N THR A 14 -2.97 16.50 -13.85
CA THR A 14 -2.73 15.43 -12.88
C THR A 14 -1.24 15.31 -12.64
N SER A 15 -0.73 16.25 -11.87
CA SER A 15 0.44 16.04 -11.02
C SER A 15 0.13 14.89 -10.06
N SER A 16 0.40 13.67 -10.50
CA SER A 16 0.32 12.48 -9.65
C SER A 16 1.75 12.02 -9.40
N PHE A 17 2.37 12.63 -8.39
CA PHE A 17 3.50 12.15 -7.62
C PHE A 17 4.15 10.87 -8.16
N SER A 18 5.23 11.01 -8.94
CA SER A 18 6.30 10.00 -9.02
C SER A 18 7.02 9.94 -7.67
N GLY A 19 6.28 9.68 -6.58
CA GLY A 19 6.88 9.10 -5.41
C GLY A 19 7.21 7.68 -5.83
N ALA A 20 8.49 7.37 -6.01
CA ALA A 20 8.93 6.00 -6.10
C ALA A 20 8.33 5.28 -4.88
N VAL A 21 7.24 4.54 -5.12
CA VAL A 21 6.70 3.61 -4.16
C VAL A 21 7.88 2.72 -3.82
N LEU A 22 8.17 2.54 -2.53
CA LEU A 22 9.07 1.48 -2.07
C LEU A 22 8.40 0.15 -2.42
N ALA A 23 8.38 -0.16 -3.70
CA ALA A 23 7.91 -1.41 -4.22
C ALA A 23 8.97 -2.42 -3.85
N SER A 24 8.55 -3.50 -3.21
CA SER A 24 9.48 -4.58 -2.96
C SER A 24 10.05 -5.08 -4.28
N GLN A 25 11.35 -5.36 -4.31
CA GLN A 25 11.95 -6.12 -5.41
C GLN A 25 11.52 -7.60 -5.38
N TYR A 26 10.87 -8.04 -4.30
CA TYR A 26 10.43 -9.40 -4.10
C TYR A 26 9.00 -9.61 -4.60
N PRO A 27 8.67 -10.79 -5.16
CA PRO A 27 7.31 -11.10 -5.55
C PRO A 27 6.34 -11.01 -4.36
N CYS A 28 5.15 -10.44 -4.59
CA CYS A 28 4.11 -10.33 -3.57
C CYS A 28 3.86 -11.66 -2.86
N ARG A 29 3.98 -11.65 -1.52
CA ARG A 29 3.83 -12.81 -0.62
C ARG A 29 4.89 -13.92 -0.77
N SER A 30 5.98 -13.67 -1.49
CA SER A 30 7.13 -14.56 -1.41
C SER A 30 7.69 -14.58 0.01
N PRO A 31 8.43 -15.63 0.42
CA PRO A 31 9.07 -15.67 1.73
C PRO A 31 9.95 -14.44 1.99
N GLU A 32 10.70 -13.98 0.99
CA GLU A 32 11.53 -12.78 1.06
C GLU A 32 10.70 -11.52 1.26
N TRP A 33 9.58 -11.40 0.53
CA TRP A 33 8.64 -10.29 0.70
C TRP A 33 8.04 -10.26 2.10
N ASN A 34 7.56 -11.41 2.61
CA ASN A 34 6.94 -11.47 3.94
C ASN A 34 7.95 -11.13 5.04
N ASN A 35 9.18 -11.64 4.94
CA ASN A 35 10.26 -11.30 5.88
C ASN A 35 10.63 -9.81 5.84
N TRP A 36 10.64 -9.22 4.64
CA TRP A 36 10.90 -7.79 4.49
C TRP A 36 9.78 -6.95 5.13
N ILE A 37 8.51 -7.27 4.91
CA ILE A 37 7.39 -6.61 5.60
C ILE A 37 7.49 -6.77 7.11
N GLU A 38 7.79 -7.98 7.59
CA GLU A 38 7.96 -8.22 9.02
C GLU A 38 9.10 -7.39 9.63
N SER A 39 10.20 -7.18 8.89
CA SER A 39 11.30 -6.32 9.34
C SER A 39 10.91 -4.84 9.50
N LEU A 40 9.82 -4.41 8.85
CA LEU A 40 9.33 -3.04 8.85
C LEU A 40 8.17 -2.82 9.82
N VAL A 41 7.27 -3.82 9.94
CA VAL A 41 6.04 -3.72 10.73
C VAL A 41 6.19 -4.35 12.12
N ASN A 42 7.14 -5.30 12.28
CA ASN A 42 7.44 -6.00 13.53
C ASN A 42 6.18 -6.56 14.23
N THR A 43 5.37 -7.34 13.51
CA THR A 43 4.08 -7.84 14.03
C THR A 43 4.25 -8.72 15.27
N ARG A 44 5.41 -9.39 15.40
CA ARG A 44 5.76 -10.25 16.53
C ARG A 44 5.82 -9.52 17.88
N GLU A 45 6.06 -8.22 17.89
CA GLU A 45 6.09 -7.44 19.14
C GLU A 45 4.72 -7.35 19.80
N GLN A 46 3.63 -7.33 19.02
CA GLN A 46 2.27 -7.22 19.53
C GLN A 46 1.56 -8.57 19.74
N LEU A 47 1.77 -9.52 18.82
CA LEU A 47 0.98 -10.76 18.79
C LEU A 47 1.78 -12.01 19.18
N GLY A 48 3.07 -11.84 19.52
CA GLY A 48 3.96 -12.95 19.85
C GLY A 48 4.39 -13.73 18.60
N ASN A 49 4.63 -15.03 18.75
CA ASN A 49 5.23 -15.84 17.69
C ASN A 49 4.17 -16.23 16.63
N VAL A 50 3.93 -15.33 15.67
CA VAL A 50 3.06 -15.58 14.52
C VAL A 50 3.88 -16.08 13.33
N ASP A 51 3.34 -17.07 12.62
CA ASP A 51 3.91 -17.60 11.39
C ASP A 51 3.86 -16.55 10.27
N ILE A 52 5.04 -16.08 9.84
CA ILE A 52 5.18 -15.09 8.78
C ILE A 52 4.57 -15.64 7.47
N GLY A 53 3.73 -14.84 6.82
CA GLY A 53 3.01 -15.22 5.60
C GLY A 53 1.66 -15.90 5.83
N SER A 54 1.33 -16.28 7.07
CA SER A 54 0.03 -16.84 7.40
C SER A 54 -1.12 -15.81 7.32
N PRO A 55 -2.39 -16.25 7.23
CA PRO A 55 -3.53 -15.32 7.29
C PRO A 55 -3.59 -14.49 8.58
N VAL A 56 -3.14 -15.06 9.70
CA VAL A 56 -3.06 -14.36 11.00
C VAL A 56 -2.02 -13.26 10.93
N TRP A 57 -0.86 -13.55 10.35
CA TRP A 57 0.18 -12.55 10.10
C TRP A 57 -0.31 -11.42 9.17
N GLN A 58 -1.05 -11.74 8.12
CA GLN A 58 -1.62 -10.71 7.23
C GLN A 58 -2.58 -9.78 7.99
N GLN A 59 -3.43 -10.33 8.86
CA GLN A 59 -4.31 -9.53 9.71
C GLN A 59 -3.52 -8.65 10.70
N ALA A 60 -2.40 -9.16 11.23
CA ALA A 60 -1.51 -8.41 12.09
C ALA A 60 -0.85 -7.23 11.37
N VAL A 61 -0.41 -7.43 10.13
CA VAL A 61 0.12 -6.37 9.27
C VAL A 61 -0.95 -5.29 9.05
N GLU A 62 -2.20 -5.70 8.78
CA GLU A 62 -3.33 -4.77 8.61
C GLU A 62 -3.63 -3.96 9.87
N SER A 63 -3.52 -4.54 11.07
CA SER A 63 -3.79 -3.83 12.33
C SER A 63 -2.71 -2.81 12.69
N GLN A 64 -1.49 -2.99 12.20
CA GLN A 64 -0.36 -2.10 12.49
C GLN A 64 -0.27 -0.91 11.52
N LEU A 65 -0.93 -1.00 10.37
CA LEU A 65 -0.83 0.00 9.32
C LEU A 65 -2.12 0.85 9.24
N PRO A 66 -2.02 2.19 9.18
CA PRO A 66 -3.19 3.06 9.17
C PRO A 66 -3.94 2.99 7.82
N ALA A 67 -5.01 2.20 7.78
CA ALA A 67 -5.90 2.08 6.64
C ALA A 67 -7.37 1.97 7.07
N SER A 68 -8.26 2.64 6.34
CA SER A 68 -9.71 2.56 6.55
C SER A 68 -10.32 1.26 5.99
N SER A 69 -9.65 0.65 5.01
CA SER A 69 -10.09 -0.56 4.33
C SER A 69 -8.91 -1.22 3.62
N TRP A 70 -8.95 -2.54 3.49
CA TRP A 70 -7.94 -3.34 2.82
C TRP A 70 -8.51 -4.07 1.60
N PRO A 71 -7.75 -4.19 0.49
CA PRO A 71 -8.06 -5.15 -0.56
C PRO A 71 -8.10 -6.59 -0.03
N SER A 72 -8.61 -7.53 -0.81
CA SER A 72 -8.58 -8.95 -0.44
C SER A 72 -7.13 -9.40 -0.22
N ARG A 73 -6.84 -10.02 0.92
CA ARG A 73 -5.50 -10.50 1.34
C ARG A 73 -4.82 -11.42 0.33
N ASN A 74 -5.61 -12.09 -0.51
CA ASN A 74 -5.09 -12.96 -1.55
C ASN A 74 -4.74 -12.27 -2.86
N SER A 75 -4.98 -10.97 -2.96
CA SER A 75 -4.75 -10.17 -4.16
C SER A 75 -3.38 -9.49 -4.15
N VAL A 76 -2.81 -9.28 -5.33
CA VAL A 76 -1.60 -8.45 -5.49
C VAL A 76 -1.82 -6.99 -5.07
N LEU A 77 -3.08 -6.53 -5.11
CA LEU A 77 -3.47 -5.19 -4.64
C LEU A 77 -3.27 -5.03 -3.14
N TRP A 78 -3.41 -6.12 -2.36
CA TRP A 78 -3.14 -6.08 -0.93
C TRP A 78 -1.66 -5.81 -0.64
N CYS A 79 -0.74 -6.48 -1.34
CA CYS A 79 0.69 -6.21 -1.23
C CYS A 79 1.04 -4.75 -1.57
N ALA A 80 0.51 -4.24 -2.67
CA ALA A 80 0.72 -2.85 -3.07
C ALA A 80 0.18 -1.87 -2.03
N ALA A 81 -0.98 -2.16 -1.42
CA ALA A 81 -1.54 -1.35 -0.35
C ALA A 81 -0.65 -1.37 0.90
N VAL A 82 -0.16 -2.54 1.32
CA VAL A 82 0.75 -2.68 2.48
C VAL A 82 2.01 -1.84 2.26
N GLU A 83 2.66 -1.99 1.11
CA GLU A 83 3.86 -1.22 0.74
C GLU A 83 3.60 0.30 0.75
N GLN A 84 2.46 0.72 0.18
CA GLN A 84 2.07 2.12 0.17
C GLN A 84 1.89 2.67 1.60
N LYS A 85 1.26 1.91 2.49
CA LYS A 85 1.06 2.33 3.89
C LYS A 85 2.36 2.40 4.66
N ILE A 86 3.25 1.43 4.49
CA ILE A 86 4.58 1.46 5.10
C ILE A 86 5.39 2.66 4.59
N ALA A 87 5.35 2.94 3.29
CA ALA A 87 6.02 4.10 2.72
C ALA A 87 5.47 5.43 3.26
N ALA A 88 4.17 5.50 3.57
CA ALA A 88 3.55 6.68 4.15
C ALA A 88 3.95 6.92 5.62
N LEU A 89 4.27 5.87 6.38
CA LEU A 89 4.74 5.98 7.78
C LEU A 89 6.17 6.51 7.92
N LYS A 90 6.97 6.46 6.84
CA LYS A 90 8.36 6.93 6.82
C LYS A 90 8.51 8.41 6.41
N LYS A 91 7.40 9.11 6.22
CA LYS A 91 7.37 10.56 5.93
C LYS A 91 7.05 11.34 7.19
#